data_AF-A0ABD1Q8F3-F1
#
_entry.id   AF-A0ABD1Q8F3-F1
#
_cell.length_a   1.000
_cell.length_b   1.000
_cell.length_c   1.000
_cell.angle_alpha   90.00
_cell.angle_beta   90.00
_cell.angle_gamma   90.00
#
_symmetry.space_group_name_H-M   'P 1'
#
loop_
_entity.id
_entity.type
_entity.pdbx_description
1 polymer ?
#
loop_
_entity_poly.entity_id
_entity_poly.type
_entity_poly.pdbx_seq_one_letter_code
_entity_poly.pdbx_strand_id
1 'polypeptide(L)'
;MYRVPDDVEFIVPGPDDRADDPPLGTVALNQAILAAGLRLPFPRVVRKFLREWGIAPTQLCPNGWRILIGLLVLWDQLGFPRPSIGDFHSLYSFKSDGKRSGWWYASVKARTGGSVVTQTPDSIKNWKKFWFFVRGPWQFAEDDARPDLNIPVRYHELRYVAREPTGESIERARRAREISESLRSSAVLITEENLVSARLSRPLSDRPTAHRPKGSMKDISALLRKKHQGPSQAGKGKLK
;
A
#
# COMPACT_ATOMS: atom_id res chain seq x y z
N MET A 1 11.96 5.40 8.92
CA MET A 1 12.54 4.71 7.74
C MET A 1 11.81 3.38 7.60
N TYR A 2 11.35 3.00 6.40
CA TYR A 2 10.35 1.93 6.17
C TYR A 2 10.77 0.48 6.48
N ARG A 3 11.88 0.27 7.22
CA ARG A 3 12.43 -1.04 7.64
C ARG A 3 12.49 -2.08 6.52
N VAL A 4 12.95 -1.66 5.35
CA VAL A 4 13.04 -2.52 4.16
C VAL A 4 14.24 -3.46 4.32
N PRO A 5 14.12 -4.76 3.99
CA PRO A 5 15.24 -5.70 4.02
C PRO A 5 16.42 -5.26 3.12
N ASP A 6 17.65 -5.60 3.51
CA ASP A 6 18.86 -5.13 2.80
C ASP A 6 19.08 -5.82 1.43
N ASP A 7 18.47 -6.99 1.24
CA ASP A 7 18.47 -7.79 0.02
C ASP A 7 17.34 -7.41 -0.96
N VAL A 8 16.50 -6.44 -0.59
CA VAL A 8 15.52 -5.84 -1.49
C VAL A 8 16.19 -4.72 -2.29
N GLU A 9 16.20 -4.89 -3.61
CA GLU A 9 16.69 -3.91 -4.55
C GLU A 9 15.54 -3.03 -5.04
N PHE A 10 15.79 -1.73 -5.10
CA PHE A 10 14.87 -0.77 -5.68
C PHE A 10 15.43 -0.22 -6.99
N ILE A 11 14.59 -0.17 -8.02
CA ILE A 11 15.01 0.15 -9.38
C ILE A 11 14.21 1.36 -9.88
N VAL A 12 14.92 2.40 -10.32
CA VAL A 12 14.31 3.58 -10.95
C VAL A 12 13.85 3.20 -12.37
N PRO A 13 12.59 3.43 -12.73
CA PRO A 13 12.10 3.04 -14.05
C PRO A 13 12.71 3.94 -15.12
N GLY A 14 12.96 3.38 -16.30
CA GLY A 14 13.34 4.08 -17.52
C GLY A 14 12.20 4.93 -18.11
N PRO A 15 12.40 5.51 -19.31
CA PRO A 15 11.37 6.28 -20.02
C PRO A 15 10.20 5.42 -20.50
N ASP A 16 10.49 4.20 -20.98
CA ASP A 16 9.50 3.30 -21.59
C ASP A 16 8.91 2.28 -20.60
N ASP A 17 9.47 2.20 -19.40
CA ASP A 17 8.98 1.33 -18.35
C ASP A 17 7.60 1.75 -17.88
N ARG A 18 6.76 0.76 -17.60
CA ARG A 18 5.39 0.97 -17.13
C ARG A 18 5.11 0.22 -15.84
N ALA A 19 4.36 0.87 -14.94
CA ALA A 19 3.96 0.26 -13.67
C ALA A 19 2.93 -0.86 -13.84
N ASP A 20 2.22 -0.90 -14.98
CA ASP A 20 1.24 -1.93 -15.32
C ASP A 20 1.87 -3.20 -15.89
N ASP A 21 3.11 -3.10 -16.37
CA ASP A 21 3.86 -4.20 -16.98
C ASP A 21 5.30 -4.29 -16.42
N PRO A 22 5.47 -4.67 -15.14
CA PRO A 22 6.79 -4.78 -14.54
C PRO A 22 7.65 -5.88 -15.21
N PRO A 23 8.97 -5.67 -15.31
CA PRO A 23 9.92 -6.71 -15.70
C PRO A 23 9.81 -7.96 -14.83
N LEU A 24 10.21 -9.11 -15.40
CA LEU A 24 10.17 -10.40 -14.70
C LEU A 24 10.94 -10.33 -13.36
N GLY A 25 10.34 -10.91 -12.31
CA GLY A 25 10.92 -10.93 -10.96
C GLY A 25 10.82 -9.60 -10.21
N THR A 26 10.08 -8.62 -10.74
CA THR A 26 9.88 -7.33 -10.08
C THR A 26 8.41 -7.01 -9.83
N VAL A 27 8.16 -6.06 -8.92
CA VAL A 27 6.84 -5.46 -8.70
C VAL A 27 6.94 -3.94 -8.72
N ALA A 28 5.94 -3.27 -9.29
CA ALA A 28 5.85 -1.82 -9.21
C ALA A 28 5.27 -1.39 -7.86
N LEU A 29 5.92 -0.41 -7.21
CA LEU A 29 5.45 0.27 -6.01
C LEU A 29 5.51 1.79 -6.20
N ASN A 30 4.91 2.53 -5.28
CA ASN A 30 5.10 3.98 -5.21
C ASN A 30 5.38 4.44 -3.78
N GLN A 31 6.00 5.60 -3.65
CA GLN A 31 6.36 6.16 -2.34
C GLN A 31 5.14 6.42 -1.45
N ALA A 32 4.00 6.79 -2.04
CA ALA A 32 2.78 7.10 -1.31
C ALA A 32 2.13 5.87 -0.67
N ILE A 33 2.32 4.68 -1.25
CA ILE A 33 1.85 3.39 -0.72
C ILE A 33 2.70 2.95 0.48
N LEU A 34 4.03 3.13 0.42
CA LEU A 34 4.89 2.90 1.59
C LEU A 34 4.53 3.87 2.73
N ALA A 35 4.30 5.14 2.40
CA ALA A 35 3.81 6.15 3.35
C ALA A 35 2.39 5.85 3.87
N ALA A 36 1.60 5.05 3.14
CA ALA A 36 0.29 4.57 3.56
C ALA A 36 0.35 3.35 4.48
N GLY A 37 1.55 2.89 4.86
CA GLY A 37 1.74 1.82 5.85
C GLY A 37 2.12 0.45 5.27
N LEU A 38 2.25 0.31 3.95
CA LEU A 38 2.77 -0.93 3.37
C LEU A 38 4.24 -1.13 3.74
N ARG A 39 4.61 -2.33 4.17
CA ARG A 39 5.98 -2.72 4.54
C ARG A 39 6.42 -3.95 3.75
N LEU A 40 7.74 -4.10 3.61
CA LEU A 40 8.39 -5.22 2.94
C LEU A 40 9.09 -6.12 3.98
N PRO A 41 9.07 -7.46 3.80
CA PRO A 41 8.24 -8.19 2.85
C PRO A 41 6.74 -7.99 3.12
N PHE A 42 5.87 -8.17 2.13
CA PHE A 42 4.43 -7.93 2.32
C PHE A 42 3.84 -8.79 3.43
N PRO A 43 3.11 -8.24 4.41
CA PRO A 43 2.43 -9.05 5.42
C PRO A 43 1.47 -10.05 4.78
N ARG A 44 1.41 -11.28 5.32
CA ARG A 44 0.57 -12.36 4.76
C ARG A 44 -0.88 -11.95 4.53
N VAL A 45 -1.45 -11.17 5.45
CA VAL A 45 -2.83 -10.66 5.31
C VAL A 45 -2.98 -9.72 4.11
N VAL A 46 -2.01 -8.83 3.87
CA VAL A 46 -1.99 -7.94 2.69
C VAL A 46 -1.93 -8.75 1.41
N ARG A 47 -1.10 -9.80 1.36
CA ARG A 47 -1.00 -10.68 0.18
C ARG A 47 -2.33 -11.38 -0.12
N LYS A 48 -3.05 -11.85 0.91
CA LYS A 48 -4.39 -12.42 0.76
C LYS A 48 -5.36 -11.42 0.14
N PHE A 49 -5.40 -10.18 0.64
CA PHE A 49 -6.25 -9.13 0.09
C PHE A 49 -5.95 -8.87 -1.39
N LEU A 50 -4.68 -8.64 -1.76
CA LEU A 50 -4.28 -8.40 -3.15
C LEU A 50 -4.61 -9.57 -4.08
N ARG A 51 -4.38 -10.81 -3.63
CA ARG A 51 -4.70 -12.03 -4.40
C ARG A 51 -6.19 -12.18 -4.64
N GLU A 52 -7.01 -12.01 -3.60
CA GLU A 52 -8.48 -12.12 -3.68
C GLU A 52 -9.09 -11.00 -4.54
N TRP A 53 -8.55 -9.78 -4.46
CA TRP A 53 -8.96 -8.67 -5.33
C TRP A 53 -8.46 -8.84 -6.76
N GLY A 54 -7.41 -9.64 -6.97
CA GLY A 54 -6.81 -9.89 -8.27
C GLY A 54 -6.08 -8.66 -8.82
N ILE A 55 -5.53 -7.80 -7.95
CA ILE A 55 -4.88 -6.54 -8.37
C ILE A 55 -3.43 -6.45 -7.91
N ALA A 56 -2.61 -5.76 -8.70
CA ALA A 56 -1.25 -5.41 -8.34
C ALA A 56 -1.22 -4.26 -7.30
N PRO A 57 -0.14 -4.13 -6.50
CA PRO A 57 -0.08 -3.14 -5.42
C PRO A 57 -0.34 -1.70 -5.86
N THR A 58 0.19 -1.30 -7.02
CA THR A 58 0.06 0.04 -7.61
C THR A 58 -1.30 0.29 -8.26
N GLN A 59 -2.13 -0.74 -8.44
CA GLN A 59 -3.53 -0.56 -8.84
C GLN A 59 -4.37 0.01 -7.70
N LEU A 60 -4.07 -0.33 -6.44
CA LEU A 60 -4.76 0.25 -5.31
C LEU A 60 -4.21 1.65 -4.99
N CYS A 61 -5.08 2.65 -5.03
CA CYS A 61 -4.69 4.04 -4.72
C CYS A 61 -4.18 4.17 -3.28
N PRO A 62 -3.30 5.15 -2.97
CA PRO A 62 -2.68 5.22 -1.64
C PRO A 62 -3.67 5.45 -0.48
N ASN A 63 -4.85 6.03 -0.72
CA ASN A 63 -5.91 6.10 0.30
C ASN A 63 -6.60 4.75 0.50
N GLY A 64 -6.73 3.93 -0.55
CA GLY A 64 -7.18 2.55 -0.41
C GLY A 64 -6.22 1.74 0.46
N TRP A 65 -4.91 1.97 0.32
CA TRP A 65 -3.90 1.41 1.22
C TRP A 65 -4.05 1.91 2.66
N ARG A 66 -4.26 3.22 2.89
CA ARG A 66 -4.51 3.74 4.24
C ARG A 66 -5.72 3.09 4.89
N ILE A 67 -6.80 2.91 4.12
CA ILE A 67 -8.00 2.23 4.59
C ILE A 67 -7.69 0.77 4.96
N LEU A 68 -7.02 0.02 4.08
CA LEU A 68 -6.68 -1.39 4.37
C LEU A 68 -5.77 -1.52 5.59
N ILE A 69 -4.69 -0.75 5.64
CA ILE A 69 -3.72 -0.83 6.74
C ILE A 69 -4.33 -0.32 8.04
N GLY A 70 -5.07 0.79 8.01
CA GLY A 70 -5.78 1.32 9.17
C GLY A 70 -6.82 0.32 9.69
N LEU A 71 -7.56 -0.37 8.79
CA LEU A 71 -8.51 -1.42 9.17
C LEU A 71 -7.80 -2.57 9.89
N LEU A 72 -6.65 -3.02 9.37
CA LEU A 72 -5.86 -4.10 9.96
C LEU A 72 -5.35 -3.75 11.36
N VAL A 73 -4.91 -2.51 11.58
CA VAL A 73 -4.48 -2.02 12.90
C VAL A 73 -5.67 -1.87 13.84
N LEU A 74 -6.77 -1.24 13.39
CA LEU A 74 -7.94 -1.01 14.23
C LEU A 74 -8.56 -2.33 14.70
N TRP A 75 -8.62 -3.34 13.83
CA TRP A 75 -9.10 -4.67 14.21
C TRP A 75 -8.23 -5.32 15.27
N ASP A 76 -6.90 -5.17 15.17
CA ASP A 76 -5.94 -5.67 16.15
C ASP A 76 -6.15 -4.99 17.52
N GLN A 77 -6.27 -3.67 17.54
CA GLN A 77 -6.50 -2.88 18.76
C GLN A 77 -7.85 -3.20 19.45
N LEU A 78 -8.86 -3.58 18.68
CA LEU A 78 -10.17 -3.99 19.19
C LEU A 78 -10.24 -5.47 19.61
N GLY A 79 -9.13 -6.21 19.49
CA GLY A 79 -9.07 -7.63 19.80
C GLY A 79 -9.92 -8.50 18.84
N PHE A 80 -10.19 -8.00 17.63
CA PHE A 80 -10.94 -8.77 16.63
C PHE A 80 -10.03 -9.78 15.92
N PRO A 81 -10.59 -10.89 15.39
CA PRO A 81 -9.88 -11.72 14.43
C PRO A 81 -9.44 -10.87 13.24
N ARG A 82 -8.36 -11.26 12.54
CA ARG A 82 -7.90 -10.53 11.35
C ARG A 82 -9.06 -10.26 10.38
N PRO A 83 -9.22 -9.02 9.88
CA PRO A 83 -10.34 -8.69 9.01
C PRO A 83 -10.29 -9.56 7.75
N SER A 84 -11.43 -10.16 7.45
CA SER A 84 -11.66 -10.91 6.22
C SER A 84 -11.95 -9.96 5.05
N ILE A 85 -11.97 -10.52 3.83
CA ILE A 85 -12.50 -9.80 2.66
C ILE A 85 -13.95 -9.36 2.91
N GLY A 86 -14.74 -10.17 3.62
CA GLY A 86 -16.12 -9.86 3.98
C GLY A 86 -16.23 -8.66 4.92
N ASP A 87 -15.33 -8.53 5.89
CA ASP A 87 -15.29 -7.37 6.79
C ASP A 87 -14.88 -6.10 6.03
N PHE A 88 -13.90 -6.18 5.13
CA PHE A 88 -13.57 -5.04 4.27
C PHE A 88 -14.77 -4.65 3.40
N HIS A 89 -15.45 -5.63 2.81
CA HIS A 89 -16.59 -5.39 1.93
C HIS A 89 -17.84 -4.91 2.67
N SER A 90 -18.03 -5.23 3.95
CA SER A 90 -19.14 -4.68 4.74
C SER A 90 -19.02 -3.16 4.91
N LEU A 91 -17.81 -2.63 4.79
CA LEU A 91 -17.47 -1.22 5.02
C LEU A 91 -17.23 -0.44 3.71
N TYR A 92 -16.53 -1.07 2.76
CA TYR A 92 -15.96 -0.42 1.58
C TYR A 92 -16.33 -1.16 0.30
N SER A 93 -16.36 -0.42 -0.81
CA SER A 93 -16.44 -0.93 -2.17
C SER A 93 -15.30 -0.37 -3.00
N PHE A 94 -15.04 -0.97 -4.16
CA PHE A 94 -14.09 -0.42 -5.12
C PHE A 94 -14.79 0.44 -6.16
N LYS A 95 -14.18 1.57 -6.49
CA LYS A 95 -14.54 2.40 -7.63
C LYS A 95 -13.34 2.47 -8.58
N SER A 96 -13.60 2.25 -9.87
CA SER A 96 -12.63 2.54 -10.92
C SER A 96 -12.54 4.06 -11.12
N ASP A 97 -11.39 4.55 -11.58
CA ASP A 97 -11.21 5.95 -11.93
C ASP A 97 -11.93 6.37 -13.23
N GLY A 98 -12.66 5.44 -13.86
CA GLY A 98 -13.47 5.67 -15.04
C GLY A 98 -12.68 5.85 -16.34
N LYS A 99 -11.35 5.97 -16.30
CA LYS A 99 -10.49 6.28 -17.47
C LYS A 99 -9.69 5.09 -17.99
N ARG A 100 -10.12 3.85 -17.72
CA ARG A 100 -9.33 2.62 -17.98
C ARG A 100 -7.90 2.69 -17.42
N SER A 101 -7.67 3.46 -16.36
CA SER A 101 -6.32 3.65 -15.82
C SER A 101 -5.74 2.41 -15.14
N GLY A 102 -6.59 1.41 -14.86
CA GLY A 102 -6.25 0.25 -14.04
C GLY A 102 -6.21 0.52 -12.53
N TRP A 103 -6.55 1.74 -12.08
CA TRP A 103 -6.54 2.09 -10.65
C TRP A 103 -7.91 1.95 -9.96
N TRP A 104 -7.86 1.55 -8.69
CA TRP A 104 -9.00 1.30 -7.83
C TRP A 104 -8.93 2.14 -6.55
N TYR A 105 -10.06 2.76 -6.21
CA TYR A 105 -10.26 3.48 -4.96
C TYR A 105 -11.17 2.68 -4.05
N ALA A 106 -10.77 2.51 -2.79
CA ALA A 106 -11.69 2.08 -1.75
C ALA A 106 -12.62 3.27 -1.42
N SER A 107 -13.92 3.07 -1.56
CA SER A 107 -14.98 4.02 -1.25
C SER A 107 -15.81 3.48 -0.11
N VAL A 108 -16.18 4.34 0.84
CA VAL A 108 -17.17 3.98 1.87
C VAL A 108 -18.48 3.60 1.18
N LYS A 109 -19.11 2.52 1.63
CA LYS A 109 -20.43 2.13 1.16
C LYS A 109 -21.51 3.03 1.75
N ALA A 110 -22.50 3.38 0.92
CA ALA A 110 -23.66 4.13 1.37
C ALA A 110 -24.34 3.42 2.54
N ARG A 111 -24.92 4.20 3.46
CA ARG A 111 -25.70 3.71 4.62
C ARG A 111 -24.95 2.83 5.61
N THR A 112 -23.61 2.79 5.55
CA THR A 112 -22.80 2.06 6.55
C THR A 112 -22.43 2.88 7.77
N GLY A 113 -22.77 4.18 7.84
CA GLY A 113 -22.39 5.04 8.97
C GLY A 113 -20.97 5.63 8.86
N GLY A 114 -20.40 5.66 7.65
CA GLY A 114 -19.10 6.28 7.40
C GLY A 114 -17.91 5.31 7.47
N SER A 115 -16.72 5.86 7.22
CA SER A 115 -15.47 5.10 7.25
C SER A 115 -15.06 4.76 8.69
N VAL A 116 -14.60 3.53 8.92
CA VAL A 116 -13.97 3.16 10.19
C VAL A 116 -12.54 3.69 10.30
N VAL A 117 -11.85 3.93 9.19
CA VAL A 117 -10.57 4.65 9.15
C VAL A 117 -10.81 6.09 8.68
N THR A 118 -10.54 7.07 9.54
CA THR A 118 -10.90 8.47 9.31
C THR A 118 -9.69 9.31 8.91
N GLN A 119 -9.94 10.57 8.53
CA GLN A 119 -8.90 11.57 8.25
C GLN A 119 -7.82 11.06 7.27
N THR A 120 -8.24 10.37 6.20
CA THR A 120 -7.35 10.13 5.06
C THR A 120 -7.19 11.43 4.28
N PRO A 121 -6.00 11.73 3.70
CA PRO A 121 -5.82 12.94 2.91
C PRO A 121 -6.80 13.03 1.73
N ASP A 122 -7.41 14.18 1.49
CA ASP A 122 -8.36 14.36 0.36
C ASP A 122 -7.69 14.14 -1.00
N SER A 123 -6.41 14.48 -1.09
CA SER A 123 -5.61 14.38 -2.31
C SER A 123 -4.15 14.13 -1.98
N ILE A 124 -3.50 13.32 -2.82
CA ILE A 124 -2.06 13.06 -2.75
C ILE A 124 -1.45 13.52 -4.06
N LYS A 125 -0.92 14.74 -4.10
CA LYS A 125 -0.39 15.30 -5.35
C LYS A 125 0.72 14.41 -5.91
N ASN A 126 0.70 14.19 -7.22
CA ASN A 126 1.74 13.49 -7.97
C ASN A 126 2.03 12.03 -7.56
N TRP A 127 1.17 11.35 -6.79
CA TRP A 127 1.44 9.96 -6.34
C TRP A 127 1.70 8.98 -7.50
N LYS A 128 1.09 9.23 -8.66
CA LYS A 128 1.24 8.44 -9.90
C LYS A 128 2.62 8.60 -10.56
N LYS A 129 3.36 9.67 -10.26
CA LYS A 129 4.66 9.98 -10.86
C LYS A 129 5.82 9.33 -10.11
N PHE A 130 5.69 9.17 -8.79
CA PHE A 130 6.77 8.70 -7.91
C PHE A 130 6.69 7.19 -7.65
N TRP A 131 6.83 6.41 -8.73
CA TRP A 131 6.82 4.95 -8.70
C TRP A 131 8.19 4.37 -9.06
N PHE A 132 8.43 3.14 -8.64
CA PHE A 132 9.68 2.40 -8.83
C PHE A 132 9.43 0.89 -8.84
N PHE A 133 10.36 0.11 -9.38
CA PHE A 133 10.30 -1.34 -9.25
C PHE A 133 11.04 -1.82 -8.01
N VAL A 134 10.62 -2.97 -7.50
CA VAL A 134 11.27 -3.68 -6.40
C VAL A 134 11.60 -5.09 -6.85
N ARG A 135 12.81 -5.56 -6.53
CA ARG A 135 13.34 -6.90 -6.80
C ARG A 135 13.89 -7.51 -5.51
N GLY A 136 14.01 -8.84 -5.46
CA GLY A 136 14.46 -9.58 -4.27
C GLY A 136 13.27 -10.12 -3.45
N PRO A 137 13.45 -10.39 -2.15
CA PRO A 137 12.40 -10.97 -1.29
C PRO A 137 11.41 -9.92 -0.80
N TRP A 138 10.82 -9.17 -1.73
CA TRP A 138 9.81 -8.15 -1.43
C TRP A 138 8.46 -8.75 -1.05
N GLN A 139 8.15 -9.95 -1.53
CA GLN A 139 6.85 -10.55 -1.31
C GLN A 139 6.78 -11.38 -0.02
N PHE A 140 7.74 -12.26 0.17
CA PHE A 140 7.74 -13.23 1.26
C PHE A 140 8.93 -12.99 2.17
N ALA A 141 8.69 -13.12 3.48
CA ALA A 141 9.78 -13.35 4.41
C ALA A 141 10.34 -14.77 4.17
N GLU A 142 11.63 -14.97 4.48
CA GLU A 142 12.32 -16.25 4.30
C GLU A 142 11.55 -17.44 4.91
N ASP A 143 10.95 -17.24 6.08
CA ASP A 143 10.18 -18.23 6.84
C ASP A 143 8.69 -18.33 6.43
N ASP A 144 8.20 -17.44 5.56
CA ASP A 144 6.79 -17.33 5.13
C ASP A 144 6.67 -17.45 3.60
N ALA A 145 7.67 -18.05 2.94
CA ALA A 145 7.66 -18.33 1.51
C ALA A 145 6.57 -19.34 1.16
N ARG A 146 5.47 -18.83 0.59
CA ARG A 146 4.27 -19.58 0.24
C ARG A 146 3.90 -19.26 -1.21
N PRO A 147 4.44 -20.01 -2.19
CA PRO A 147 4.20 -19.74 -3.61
C PRO A 147 2.72 -19.72 -3.99
N ASP A 148 1.88 -20.42 -3.24
CA ASP A 148 0.42 -20.41 -3.39
C ASP A 148 -0.22 -19.03 -3.08
N LEU A 149 0.49 -18.15 -2.37
CA LEU A 149 0.08 -16.77 -2.07
C LEU A 149 0.79 -15.74 -2.96
N ASN A 150 1.28 -16.13 -4.13
CA ASN A 150 1.75 -15.20 -5.16
C ASN A 150 0.64 -14.18 -5.49
N ILE A 151 1.02 -12.90 -5.56
CA ILE A 151 0.08 -11.82 -5.85
C ILE A 151 0.22 -11.44 -7.33
N PRO A 152 -0.81 -10.84 -7.93
CA PRO A 152 -0.65 -10.20 -9.22
C PRO A 152 0.40 -9.08 -9.14
N VAL A 153 1.32 -9.05 -10.10
CA VAL A 153 2.30 -7.95 -10.25
C VAL A 153 1.99 -7.08 -11.47
N ARG A 154 1.28 -7.63 -12.46
CA ARG A 154 0.76 -6.92 -13.63
C ARG A 154 -0.66 -6.44 -13.37
N TYR A 155 -1.05 -5.38 -14.06
CA TYR A 155 -2.40 -4.87 -13.92
C TYR A 155 -3.41 -5.86 -14.48
N HIS A 156 -4.46 -6.12 -13.72
CA HIS A 156 -5.59 -6.93 -14.14
C HIS A 156 -6.91 -6.24 -13.83
N GLU A 157 -7.97 -6.71 -14.48
CA GLU A 157 -9.32 -6.39 -14.05
C GLU A 157 -9.55 -6.89 -12.61
N LEU A 158 -10.27 -6.08 -11.84
CA LEU A 158 -10.61 -6.40 -10.46
C LEU A 158 -11.46 -7.68 -10.45
N ARG A 159 -10.94 -8.74 -9.84
CA ARG A 159 -11.65 -10.03 -9.66
C ARG A 159 -12.58 -10.04 -8.46
N TYR A 160 -12.67 -8.90 -7.78
CA TYR A 160 -13.50 -8.69 -6.62
C TYR A 160 -14.98 -8.95 -6.91
N VAL A 161 -15.56 -9.88 -6.17
CA VAL A 161 -17.00 -10.12 -6.16
C VAL A 161 -17.55 -9.61 -4.83
N ALA A 162 -18.48 -8.67 -4.91
CA ALA A 162 -19.23 -8.18 -3.76
C ALA A 162 -20.01 -9.35 -3.12
N ARG A 163 -19.80 -9.59 -1.82
CA ARG A 163 -20.55 -10.56 -1.01
C ARG A 163 -21.42 -9.90 0.05
N GLU A 164 -22.60 -10.45 0.34
CA GLU A 164 -23.39 -9.93 1.45
C GLU A 164 -22.60 -10.03 2.78
N PRO A 165 -22.58 -8.95 3.59
CA PRO A 165 -21.85 -8.96 4.85
C PRO A 165 -22.54 -9.88 5.85
N THR A 166 -21.75 -10.64 6.60
CA THR A 166 -22.28 -11.47 7.70
C THR A 166 -22.74 -10.59 8.87
N GLY A 167 -23.62 -11.11 9.72
CA GLY A 167 -24.02 -10.42 10.95
C GLY A 167 -22.83 -10.06 11.84
N GLU A 168 -21.82 -10.92 11.90
CA GLU A 168 -20.57 -10.62 12.62
C GLU A 168 -19.77 -9.48 12.00
N SER A 169 -19.68 -9.43 10.66
CA SER A 169 -19.00 -8.33 9.96
C SER A 169 -19.71 -7.00 10.18
N ILE A 170 -21.04 -7.01 10.28
CA ILE A 170 -21.84 -5.83 10.61
C ILE A 170 -21.58 -5.40 12.05
N GLU A 171 -21.56 -6.35 13.00
CA GLU A 171 -21.33 -6.03 14.42
C GLU A 171 -19.91 -5.51 14.68
N ARG A 172 -18.89 -6.12 14.08
CA ARG A 172 -17.50 -5.60 14.14
C ARG A 172 -17.41 -4.19 13.57
N ALA A 173 -18.08 -3.93 12.45
CA ALA A 173 -18.14 -2.60 11.85
C ALA A 173 -18.86 -1.58 12.75
N ARG A 174 -19.92 -1.98 13.46
CA ARG A 174 -20.64 -1.15 14.43
C ARG A 174 -19.73 -0.78 15.60
N ARG A 175 -19.14 -1.78 16.26
CA ARG A 175 -18.21 -1.60 17.39
C ARG A 175 -16.99 -0.76 17.02
N ALA A 176 -16.44 -0.96 15.83
CA ALA A 176 -15.34 -0.15 15.34
C ALA A 176 -15.73 1.34 15.26
N ARG A 177 -16.99 1.69 14.98
CA ARG A 177 -17.43 3.09 14.90
C ARG A 177 -17.73 3.74 16.27
N GLU A 178 -17.90 2.95 17.32
CA GLU A 178 -18.08 3.46 18.69
C GLU A 178 -16.81 4.14 19.21
N ILE A 179 -15.64 3.73 18.69
CA ILE A 179 -14.38 4.40 18.99
C ILE A 179 -14.39 5.81 18.40
N SER A 180 -13.84 6.78 19.16
CA SER A 180 -13.78 8.17 18.74
C SER A 180 -13.08 8.33 17.39
N GLU A 181 -13.53 9.33 16.62
CA GLU A 181 -13.00 9.56 15.28
C GLU A 181 -11.49 9.85 15.26
N SER A 182 -10.97 10.54 16.28
CA SER A 182 -9.57 10.90 16.38
C SER A 182 -8.65 9.69 16.58
N LEU A 183 -9.10 8.71 17.39
CA LEU A 183 -8.37 7.45 17.61
C LEU A 183 -8.38 6.54 16.38
N ARG A 184 -9.37 6.74 15.50
CA ARG A 184 -9.49 6.02 14.22
C ARG A 184 -8.86 6.74 13.02
N SER A 185 -8.19 7.87 13.27
CA SER A 185 -7.55 8.62 12.20
C SER A 185 -6.41 7.83 11.58
N SER A 186 -6.23 7.97 10.27
CA SER A 186 -5.17 7.27 9.56
C SER A 186 -3.77 7.62 10.10
N ALA A 187 -3.58 8.82 10.64
CA ALA A 187 -2.33 9.24 11.27
C ALA A 187 -2.06 8.55 12.62
N VAL A 188 -3.10 8.32 13.42
CA VAL A 188 -2.99 7.61 14.71
C VAL A 188 -2.85 6.10 14.49
N LEU A 189 -3.60 5.53 13.55
CA LEU A 189 -3.54 4.09 13.29
C LEU A 189 -2.23 3.68 12.62
N ILE A 190 -1.72 4.46 11.65
CA ILE A 190 -0.59 4.05 10.80
C ILE A 190 0.73 4.61 11.35
N THR A 191 1.06 4.21 12.57
CA THR A 191 2.37 4.47 13.20
C THR A 191 3.24 3.21 13.13
N GLU A 192 4.56 3.38 13.18
CA GLU A 192 5.49 2.23 13.18
C GLU A 192 5.23 1.27 14.35
N GLU A 193 4.89 1.81 15.52
CA GLU A 193 4.54 1.03 16.71
C GLU A 193 3.30 0.17 16.48
N ASN A 194 2.22 0.77 15.97
CA ASN A 194 0.99 0.05 15.68
C ASN A 194 1.16 -0.99 14.57
N LEU A 195 1.98 -0.70 13.55
CA LEU A 195 2.29 -1.67 12.50
C LEU A 195 3.07 -2.87 13.06
N VAL A 196 3.97 -2.67 14.03
CA VAL A 196 4.68 -3.77 14.70
C VAL A 196 3.73 -4.56 15.60
N SER A 197 2.93 -3.88 16.43
CA SER A 197 1.94 -4.53 17.31
C SER A 197 0.98 -5.40 16.49
N ALA A 198 0.45 -4.84 15.41
CA ALA A 198 -0.43 -5.54 14.50
C ALA A 198 0.30 -6.53 13.57
N ARG A 199 1.58 -6.83 13.77
CA ARG A 199 2.38 -7.77 12.97
C ARG A 199 2.36 -7.50 11.46
N LEU A 200 2.32 -6.22 11.09
CA LEU A 200 2.41 -5.70 9.72
C LEU A 200 3.82 -5.18 9.39
N SER A 201 4.70 -5.05 10.39
CA SER A 201 6.10 -4.68 10.24
C SER A 201 6.97 -5.46 11.21
N ARG A 202 8.25 -5.66 10.87
CA ARG A 202 9.24 -6.28 11.75
C ARG A 202 9.75 -5.29 12.82
N PRO A 203 10.01 -5.73 14.05
CA PRO A 203 10.74 -4.96 15.06
C PRO A 203 12.09 -4.42 14.56
N LEU A 204 12.60 -3.35 15.18
CA LEU A 204 13.92 -2.80 14.84
C LEU A 204 15.08 -3.70 15.26
N SER A 205 14.87 -4.55 16.28
CA SER A 205 15.85 -5.50 16.82
C SER A 205 16.26 -6.59 15.82
N ASP A 206 15.44 -6.85 14.80
CA ASP A 206 15.58 -8.01 13.92
C ASP A 206 16.46 -7.72 12.70
N ARG A 207 17.34 -6.71 12.74
CA ARG A 207 18.27 -6.44 11.64
C ARG A 207 19.45 -7.40 11.71
N PRO A 208 19.73 -8.18 10.64
CA PRO A 208 21.04 -8.77 10.46
C PRO A 208 22.07 -7.65 10.36
N THR A 209 23.15 -7.76 11.12
CA THR A 209 24.28 -6.85 11.02
C THR A 209 25.02 -7.07 9.71
N ALA A 210 25.38 -5.95 9.07
CA ALA A 210 26.36 -5.84 7.99
C ALA A 210 25.93 -6.32 6.59
N HIS A 211 25.07 -5.56 5.91
CA HIS A 211 25.23 -5.22 4.49
C HIS A 211 24.59 -3.86 4.21
N ARG A 212 25.29 -2.98 3.48
CA ARG A 212 24.72 -1.69 3.07
C ARG A 212 23.71 -1.97 1.93
N PRO A 213 22.43 -1.58 2.05
CA PRO A 213 21.44 -1.88 1.01
C PRO A 213 21.87 -1.28 -0.33
N LYS A 214 21.70 -2.04 -1.42
CA LYS A 214 21.92 -1.58 -2.79
C LYS A 214 20.78 -0.61 -3.17
N GLY A 215 20.99 0.67 -2.83
CA GLY A 215 20.05 1.76 -3.06
C GLY A 215 19.10 1.97 -1.88
N SER A 216 19.19 3.12 -1.20
CA SER A 216 18.24 3.45 -0.13
C SER A 216 16.99 4.13 -0.70
N MET A 217 15.87 4.01 0.01
CA MET A 217 14.64 4.73 -0.36
C MET A 217 14.84 6.26 -0.41
N LYS A 218 15.81 6.80 0.35
CA LYS A 218 16.17 8.22 0.29
C LYS A 218 16.81 8.56 -1.05
N ASP A 219 17.76 7.72 -1.50
CA ASP A 219 18.45 7.90 -2.78
C ASP A 219 17.46 7.84 -3.94
N ILE A 220 16.51 6.91 -3.87
CA ILE A 220 15.51 6.74 -4.94
C ILE A 220 14.47 7.84 -4.92
N SER A 221 14.08 8.33 -3.75
CA SER A 221 13.26 9.53 -3.67
C SER A 221 13.97 10.72 -4.33
N ALA A 222 15.28 10.88 -4.13
CA ALA A 222 16.06 11.93 -4.75
C ALA A 222 16.17 11.75 -6.27
N LEU A 223 16.44 10.53 -6.74
CA LEU A 223 16.52 10.20 -8.17
C LEU A 223 15.18 10.42 -8.89
N LEU A 224 14.07 9.98 -8.30
CA LEU A 224 12.74 10.20 -8.85
C LEU A 224 12.40 11.69 -8.91
N ARG A 225 12.76 12.48 -7.89
CA ARG A 225 12.60 13.94 -7.92
C ARG A 225 13.40 14.58 -9.05
N LYS A 226 14.67 14.19 -9.21
CA LYS A 226 15.54 14.68 -10.29
C LYS A 226 14.98 14.32 -11.67
N LYS A 227 14.47 13.10 -11.86
CA LYS A 227 13.83 12.65 -13.11
C LYS A 227 12.63 13.56 -13.47
N HIS A 228 11.83 13.97 -12.50
CA HIS A 228 10.63 14.78 -12.72
C HIS A 228 10.87 16.30 -12.78
N GLN A 229 12.05 16.79 -12.40
CA GLN A 229 12.39 18.21 -12.45
C GLN A 229 12.92 18.68 -13.83
N GLY A 230 13.24 17.76 -14.75
CA GLY A 230 13.82 18.09 -16.06
C GLY A 230 15.21 18.75 -15.96
N PRO A 231 15.97 18.87 -17.07
CA PRO A 231 17.15 19.73 -17.08
C PRO A 231 16.69 21.18 -16.85
N SER A 232 17.26 21.85 -15.85
CA SER A 232 17.05 23.29 -15.63
C SER A 232 17.37 24.03 -16.93
N GLN A 233 16.45 24.87 -17.42
CA GLN A 233 16.76 25.80 -18.50
C GLN A 233 17.76 26.85 -17.99
N ALA A 234 19.04 26.48 -17.99
CA ALA A 234 20.14 27.41 -17.84
C ALA A 234 20.47 27.98 -19.23
N GLY A 235 20.16 29.26 -19.42
CA GLY A 235 20.88 30.12 -20.36
C GLY A 235 20.38 30.16 -21.80
N LYS A 236 19.19 30.72 -22.05
CA LYS A 236 19.03 31.58 -23.24
C LYS A 236 19.63 32.94 -22.90
N GLY A 237 20.94 33.07 -23.09
CA GLY A 237 21.60 34.36 -23.13
C GLY A 237 20.96 35.21 -24.23
N LYS A 238 20.49 36.40 -23.84
CA LYS A 238 20.12 37.46 -24.79
C LYS A 238 21.37 37.79 -25.61
N LEU A 239 21.34 37.54 -26.92
CA LEU A 239 22.21 38.28 -27.83
C LEU A 239 21.70 39.73 -27.84
N LYS A 240 22.60 40.65 -27.51
CA LYS A 240 22.52 42.04 -27.93
C LYS A 240 23.02 42.14 -29.36
#